data_AF-A0A534K5F6-F1
#
_entry.id   AF-A0A534K5F6-F1
#
_cell.length_a   1.000
_cell.length_b   1.000
_cell.length_c   1.000
_cell.angle_alpha   90.00
_cell.angle_beta   90.00
_cell.angle_gamma   90.00
#
_symmetry.space_group_name_H-M   'P 1'
#
loop_
_entity.id
_entity.type
_entity.pdbx_description
1 polymer ?
#
loop_
_entity_poly.entity_id
_entity_poly.type
_entity_poly.pdbx_seq_one_letter_code
_entity_poly.pdbx_strand_id
1 'polypeptide(L)'
;MAIVAKTGIFGGGKVRTEDAVCKVRPAGEGWYSIPGRTSGDSGRVRYHGARDILEIERPGVSLTIQFRSEMEKTTFELDRIAYDVATMDFGRISIRERGRAVVDGRVTPGGVRIDSVAPELQPIERELAFGLALRSNEIARNFRQADRVYPGTR
;
A
#
# COMPACT_ATOMS: atom_id res chain seq x y z
N MET A 1 -16.78 0.03 3.31
CA MET A 1 -16.32 0.78 2.12
C MET A 1 -15.14 0.06 1.52
N ALA A 2 -15.19 -0.25 0.22
CA ALA A 2 -14.09 -0.94 -0.47
C ALA A 2 -13.24 0.04 -1.29
N ILE A 3 -11.92 -0.14 -1.26
CA ILE A 3 -10.95 0.67 -1.98
C ILE A 3 -10.16 -0.24 -2.91
N VAL A 4 -10.06 0.12 -4.19
CA VAL A 4 -9.28 -0.63 -5.18
C VAL A 4 -8.18 0.25 -5.72
N ALA A 5 -6.94 -0.12 -5.44
CA ALA A 5 -5.77 0.56 -5.99
C ALA A 5 -5.13 -0.30 -7.08
N LYS A 6 -4.83 0.29 -8.22
CA LYS A 6 -4.13 -0.36 -9.33
C LYS A 6 -2.91 0.45 -9.73
N THR A 7 -1.77 -0.21 -9.74
CA THR A 7 -0.53 0.32 -10.32
C THR A 7 -0.64 0.12 -11.82
N GLY A 8 -0.74 1.21 -12.58
CA GLY A 8 -0.87 1.12 -14.03
C GLY A 8 0.45 0.71 -14.68
N ILE A 9 0.37 0.46 -15.99
CA ILE A 9 1.54 0.26 -16.83
C ILE A 9 1.99 1.67 -17.24
N PHE A 10 3.27 2.02 -17.09
CA PHE A 10 3.86 3.35 -17.38
C PHE A 10 3.69 4.46 -16.32
N GLY A 11 3.81 4.14 -15.03
CA GLY A 11 3.98 5.15 -13.96
C GLY A 11 2.73 5.94 -13.58
N GLY A 12 1.61 5.76 -14.29
CA GLY A 12 0.29 6.21 -13.84
C GLY A 12 -0.42 5.15 -13.02
N GLY A 13 -1.31 5.55 -12.11
CA GLY A 13 -2.10 4.63 -11.30
C GLY A 13 -3.52 5.14 -11.08
N LYS A 14 -4.36 4.32 -10.44
CA LYS A 14 -5.68 4.77 -10.00
C LYS A 14 -6.04 4.16 -8.65
N VAL A 15 -6.68 4.98 -7.83
CA VAL A 15 -7.36 4.54 -6.61
C VAL A 15 -8.85 4.77 -6.82
N ARG A 16 -9.65 3.71 -6.68
CA ARG A 16 -11.10 3.77 -6.74
C ARG A 16 -11.64 3.57 -5.33
N THR A 17 -12.39 4.54 -4.84
CA THR A 17 -13.21 4.44 -3.64
C THR A 17 -14.67 4.23 -4.05
N GLU A 18 -15.57 4.18 -3.07
CA GLU A 18 -17.01 4.13 -3.30
C GLU A 18 -17.51 5.37 -4.04
N ASP A 19 -17.02 6.55 -3.63
CA ASP A 19 -17.50 7.83 -4.15
C ASP A 19 -16.74 8.34 -5.39
N ALA A 20 -15.54 7.83 -5.67
CA ALA A 20 -14.65 8.46 -6.66
C ALA A 20 -13.63 7.51 -7.31
N VAL A 21 -13.17 7.91 -8.49
CA VAL A 21 -11.97 7.34 -9.12
C VAL A 21 -10.91 8.43 -9.21
N CYS A 22 -9.87 8.28 -8.39
CA CYS A 22 -8.75 9.21 -8.32
C CYS A 22 -7.62 8.73 -9.23
N LYS A 23 -7.19 9.57 -10.17
CA LYS A 23 -5.98 9.31 -10.95
C LYS A 23 -4.75 9.66 -10.11
N VAL A 24 -3.86 8.69 -9.96
CA VAL A 24 -2.57 8.86 -9.29
C VAL A 24 -1.56 9.33 -10.31
N ARG A 25 -0.78 10.37 -9.96
CA ARG A 25 0.20 11.00 -10.85
C ARG A 25 1.61 10.80 -10.29
N PRO A 26 2.63 10.52 -11.12
CA PRO A 26 4.01 10.66 -10.70
C PRO A 26 4.28 12.08 -10.18
N ALA A 27 5.06 12.18 -9.10
CA ALA A 27 5.48 13.45 -8.49
C ALA A 27 7.01 13.62 -8.46
N GLY A 28 7.75 12.75 -9.15
CA GLY A 28 9.22 12.74 -9.17
C GLY A 28 9.84 11.91 -8.05
N GLU A 29 11.09 11.48 -8.21
CA GLU A 29 11.86 10.74 -7.18
C GLU A 29 11.15 9.50 -6.59
N GLY A 30 10.36 8.82 -7.41
CA GLY A 30 9.57 7.65 -6.99
C GLY A 30 8.30 7.96 -6.21
N TRP A 31 8.00 9.24 -5.97
CA TRP A 31 6.75 9.67 -5.36
C TRP A 31 5.58 9.63 -6.34
N TYR A 32 4.42 9.33 -5.79
CA TYR A 32 3.12 9.35 -6.45
C TYR A 32 2.19 10.27 -5.68
N SER A 33 1.67 11.31 -6.33
CA SER A 33 0.66 12.19 -5.77
C SER A 33 -0.73 11.58 -5.89
N ILE A 34 -1.45 11.57 -4.78
CA ILE A 34 -2.77 10.99 -4.62
C ILE A 34 -3.74 12.12 -4.23
N PRO A 35 -4.77 12.39 -5.05
CA PRO A 35 -5.79 13.37 -4.71
C PRO A 35 -6.52 13.00 -3.41
N GLY A 36 -6.65 13.98 -2.51
CA GLY A 36 -7.46 13.90 -1.30
C GLY A 36 -8.96 13.91 -1.60
N ARG A 37 -9.78 13.85 -0.54
CA ARG A 37 -11.25 13.95 -0.66
C ARG A 37 -11.67 15.37 -1.03
N THR A 38 -10.97 16.37 -0.49
CA THR A 38 -11.20 17.80 -0.73
C THR A 38 -10.02 18.42 -1.49
N SER A 39 -10.29 19.55 -2.15
CA SER A 39 -9.24 20.33 -2.81
C SER A 39 -8.23 20.83 -1.77
N GLY A 40 -6.95 20.50 -1.96
CA GLY A 40 -5.86 20.84 -1.02
C GLY A 40 -5.44 19.73 -0.05
N ASP A 41 -6.19 18.62 0.02
CA ASP A 41 -5.89 17.47 0.90
C ASP A 41 -5.11 16.35 0.17
N SER A 42 -4.33 16.69 -0.85
CA SER A 42 -3.56 15.69 -1.58
C SER A 42 -2.41 15.14 -0.74
N GLY A 43 -2.31 13.82 -0.66
CA GLY A 43 -1.14 13.12 -0.15
C GLY A 43 -0.18 12.72 -1.26
N ARG A 44 0.96 12.18 -0.85
CA ARG A 44 1.91 11.49 -1.69
C ARG A 44 2.41 10.21 -1.03
N VAL A 45 2.74 9.24 -1.85
CA VAL A 45 3.24 7.94 -1.41
C VAL A 45 4.44 7.53 -2.24
N ARG A 46 5.42 6.89 -1.60
CA ARG A 46 6.60 6.33 -2.25
C ARG A 46 6.90 4.96 -1.66
N TYR A 47 7.29 4.04 -2.52
CA TYR A 47 7.74 2.72 -2.09
C TYR A 47 9.14 2.44 -2.62
N HIS A 48 10.06 2.13 -1.71
CA HIS A 48 11.46 1.81 -1.98
C HIS A 48 11.67 0.29 -1.98
N GLY A 49 11.60 -0.33 -3.16
CA GLY A 49 11.71 -1.79 -3.29
C GLY A 49 13.00 -2.39 -2.72
N ALA A 50 14.14 -1.69 -2.83
CA ALA A 50 15.42 -2.18 -2.33
C ALA A 50 15.52 -2.25 -0.81
N ARG A 51 14.73 -1.44 -0.09
CA ARG A 51 14.73 -1.37 1.38
C ARG A 51 13.43 -1.93 2.00
N ASP A 52 12.46 -2.29 1.15
CA ASP A 52 11.08 -2.65 1.52
C ASP A 52 10.44 -1.60 2.46
N ILE A 53 10.55 -0.32 2.07
CA ILE A 53 10.01 0.82 2.83
C ILE A 53 8.90 1.50 2.04
N LEU A 54 7.77 1.73 2.69
CA LEU A 54 6.66 2.57 2.22
C LEU A 54 6.61 3.87 3.03
N GLU A 55 6.61 4.99 2.34
CA GLU A 55 6.47 6.33 2.94
C GLU A 55 5.17 6.96 2.46
N ILE A 56 4.43 7.55 3.40
CA ILE A 56 3.20 8.28 3.13
C ILE A 56 3.32 9.66 3.76
N GLU A 57 3.01 10.69 2.99
CA GLU A 57 2.98 12.07 3.44
C GLU A 57 1.70 12.77 2.97
N ARG A 58 1.08 13.52 3.87
CA ARG A 58 -0.07 14.40 3.60
C ARG A 58 -0.07 15.53 4.63
N PRO A 59 -0.89 16.59 4.46
CA PRO A 59 -1.02 17.63 5.48
C PRO A 59 -1.33 17.02 6.86
N GLY A 60 -0.45 17.28 7.84
CA GLY A 60 -0.59 16.80 9.21
C GLY A 60 -0.18 15.35 9.49
N VAL A 61 0.19 14.55 8.47
CA VAL A 61 0.60 13.15 8.66
C VAL A 61 1.82 12.82 7.82
N SER A 62 2.82 12.25 8.47
CA SER A 62 3.99 11.64 7.83
C SER A 62 4.28 10.32 8.52
N LEU A 63 4.29 9.23 7.78
CA LEU A 63 4.59 7.91 8.33
C LEU A 63 5.43 7.08 7.38
N THR A 64 6.16 6.14 7.98
CA THR A 64 7.01 5.18 7.29
C THR A 64 6.70 3.79 7.78
N ILE A 65 6.43 2.87 6.86
CA ILE A 65 6.25 1.44 7.11
C ILE A 65 7.45 0.72 6.54
N GLN A 66 8.30 0.18 7.40
CA GLN A 66 9.37 -0.71 6.97
C GLN A 66 8.89 -2.14 7.09
N PHE A 67 8.60 -2.77 5.95
CA PHE A 67 8.17 -4.16 5.92
C PHE A 67 9.36 -5.04 6.26
N ARG A 68 9.15 -5.92 7.24
CA ARG A 68 10.13 -6.87 7.74
C ARG A 68 9.82 -8.28 7.24
N SER A 69 10.78 -9.18 7.42
CA SER A 69 10.58 -10.60 7.14
C SER A 69 9.54 -11.22 8.08
N GLU A 70 9.04 -12.42 7.76
CA GLU A 70 8.01 -13.11 8.55
C GLU A 70 8.37 -13.32 10.03
N MET A 71 9.68 -13.33 10.36
CA MET A 71 10.18 -13.50 11.72
C MET A 71 10.12 -12.21 12.55
N GLU A 72 9.95 -11.06 11.90
CA GLU A 72 9.91 -9.74 12.53
C GLU A 72 8.54 -9.09 12.33
N LYS A 73 8.01 -8.48 13.39
CA LYS A 73 6.74 -7.75 13.27
C LYS A 73 6.95 -6.47 12.45
N THR A 74 6.17 -6.32 11.38
CA THR A 74 6.05 -5.04 10.68
C THR A 74 5.07 -4.16 11.44
N THR A 75 5.51 -3.01 11.91
CA THR A 75 4.66 -2.05 12.62
C THR A 75 4.84 -0.63 12.06
N PHE A 76 3.84 0.21 12.30
CA PHE A 76 3.94 1.65 12.09
C PHE A 76 3.10 2.40 13.12
N GLU A 77 3.38 3.69 13.30
CA GLU A 77 2.62 4.55 14.18
C GLU A 77 1.86 5.61 13.38
N LEU A 78 0.61 5.85 13.75
CA LEU A 78 -0.19 7.00 13.30
C LEU A 78 -0.94 7.55 14.51
N ASP A 79 -0.86 8.86 14.73
CA ASP A 79 -1.51 9.54 15.85
C ASP A 79 -1.24 8.90 17.23
N ARG A 80 0.02 8.46 17.46
CA ARG A 80 0.47 7.75 18.68
C ARG A 80 -0.16 6.37 18.89
N ILE A 81 -0.81 5.82 17.87
CA ILE A 81 -1.37 4.47 17.86
C ILE A 81 -0.45 3.59 17.02
N ALA A 82 0.02 2.49 17.62
CA ALA A 82 0.81 1.49 16.93
C ALA A 82 -0.08 0.47 16.23
N TYR A 83 0.23 0.20 14.97
CA TYR A 83 -0.45 -0.75 14.12
C TYR A 83 0.50 -1.87 13.69
N ASP A 84 0.01 -3.10 13.71
CA ASP A 84 0.71 -4.29 13.24
C ASP A 84 0.25 -4.61 11.81
N VAL A 85 1.18 -4.67 10.87
CA VAL A 85 0.92 -5.15 9.52
C VAL A 85 1.22 -6.65 9.47
N ALA A 86 0.20 -7.46 9.23
CA ALA A 86 0.38 -8.89 9.03
C ALA A 86 1.20 -9.16 7.77
N THR A 87 1.90 -10.29 7.77
CA THR A 87 2.55 -10.80 6.55
C THR A 87 1.51 -10.93 5.45
N MET A 88 1.88 -10.51 4.24
CA MET A 88 0.97 -10.49 3.09
C MET A 88 0.88 -11.85 2.39
N ASP A 89 1.03 -12.92 3.17
CA ASP A 89 1.16 -14.29 2.65
C ASP A 89 -0.13 -14.69 1.94
N PHE A 90 0.02 -15.37 0.81
CA PHE A 90 -1.08 -15.73 -0.08
C PHE A 90 -1.92 -14.53 -0.58
N GLY A 91 -1.37 -13.32 -0.49
CA GLY A 91 -2.02 -12.10 -0.97
C GLY A 91 -3.09 -11.54 -0.03
N ARG A 92 -3.19 -11.98 1.23
CA ARG A 92 -4.08 -11.31 2.20
C ARG A 92 -3.44 -10.01 2.70
N ILE A 93 -4.25 -8.98 2.94
CA ILE A 93 -3.83 -7.73 3.59
C ILE A 93 -4.58 -7.65 4.91
N SER A 94 -3.84 -7.50 6.01
CA SER A 94 -4.44 -7.31 7.34
C SER A 94 -3.57 -6.35 8.14
N ILE A 95 -4.17 -5.27 8.64
CA ILE A 95 -3.54 -4.38 9.63
C ILE A 95 -4.35 -4.46 10.91
N ARG A 96 -3.67 -4.57 12.04
CA ARG A 96 -4.29 -4.73 13.35
C ARG A 96 -3.87 -3.64 14.31
N GLU A 97 -4.80 -3.25 15.16
CA GLU A 97 -4.55 -2.44 16.34
C GLU A 97 -4.83 -3.33 17.56
N ARG A 98 -3.83 -3.59 18.39
CA ARG A 98 -3.99 -4.42 19.62
C ARG A 98 -4.73 -5.75 19.37
N GLY A 99 -4.45 -6.40 18.25
CA GLY A 99 -5.08 -7.67 17.83
C GLY A 99 -6.42 -7.55 17.11
N ARG A 100 -7.06 -6.37 17.09
CA ARG A 100 -8.29 -6.10 16.32
C ARG A 100 -7.94 -5.74 14.89
N ALA A 101 -8.56 -6.38 13.89
CA ALA A 101 -8.40 -5.99 12.50
C ALA A 101 -9.01 -4.60 12.25
N VAL A 102 -8.17 -3.68 11.76
CA VAL A 102 -8.55 -2.30 11.40
C VAL A 102 -8.44 -2.04 9.89
N VAL A 103 -7.70 -2.89 9.18
CA VAL A 103 -7.74 -2.97 7.71
C VAL A 103 -7.78 -4.44 7.33
N ASP A 104 -8.68 -4.81 6.42
CA ASP A 104 -8.70 -6.13 5.79
C ASP A 104 -8.87 -5.98 4.28
N GLY A 105 -8.21 -6.86 3.52
CA GLY A 105 -8.28 -6.86 2.07
C GLY A 105 -7.41 -7.93 1.44
N ARG A 106 -7.16 -7.77 0.15
CA ARG A 106 -6.39 -8.71 -0.65
C ARG A 106 -5.65 -8.05 -1.81
N VAL A 107 -4.54 -8.67 -2.18
CA VAL A 107 -3.86 -8.46 -3.45
C VAL A 107 -4.76 -8.94 -4.59
N THR A 108 -4.70 -8.22 -5.70
CA THR A 108 -5.41 -8.55 -6.95
C THR A 108 -4.42 -8.51 -8.12
N PRO A 109 -4.75 -9.11 -9.27
CA PRO A 109 -3.96 -8.92 -10.48
C PRO A 109 -3.82 -7.42 -10.82
N GLY A 110 -2.60 -6.89 -10.67
CA GLY A 110 -2.26 -5.49 -10.94
C GLY A 110 -2.54 -4.48 -9.81
N GLY A 111 -2.75 -4.94 -8.56
CA GLY A 111 -2.86 -4.03 -7.42
C GLY A 111 -3.48 -4.66 -6.18
N VAL A 112 -4.28 -3.91 -5.43
CA VAL A 112 -4.95 -4.39 -4.21
C VAL A 112 -6.40 -3.95 -4.15
N ARG A 113 -7.18 -4.70 -3.37
CA ARG A 113 -8.52 -4.36 -2.94
C ARG A 113 -8.55 -4.40 -1.41
N ILE A 114 -8.81 -3.27 -0.78
CA ILE A 114 -9.10 -3.19 0.66
C ILE A 114 -10.62 -3.25 0.81
N ASP A 115 -11.10 -4.18 1.62
CA ASP A 115 -12.53 -4.42 1.84
C ASP A 115 -13.07 -3.61 3.03
N SER A 116 -12.22 -3.31 4.02
CA SER A 116 -12.55 -2.48 5.16
C SER A 116 -11.36 -1.66 5.66
N VAL A 117 -11.64 -0.45 6.14
CA VAL A 117 -10.70 0.48 6.79
C VAL A 117 -11.40 1.11 7.99
N ALA A 118 -10.80 1.03 9.16
CA ALA A 118 -11.30 1.66 10.37
C ALA A 118 -11.18 3.20 10.29
N PRO A 119 -12.08 3.96 10.93
CA PRO A 119 -12.13 5.43 10.83
C PRO A 119 -10.79 6.14 11.03
N GLU A 120 -9.99 5.67 11.99
CA GLU A 120 -8.66 6.19 12.33
C GLU A 120 -7.66 6.13 11.17
N LEU A 121 -7.80 5.19 10.24
CA LEU A 121 -6.92 5.03 9.07
C LEU A 121 -7.54 5.58 7.78
N GLN A 122 -8.80 6.03 7.81
CA GLN A 122 -9.48 6.62 6.66
C GLN A 122 -8.76 7.83 6.05
N PRO A 123 -8.08 8.71 6.83
CA PRO A 123 -7.32 9.81 6.23
C PRO A 123 -6.33 9.28 5.20
N ILE A 124 -5.48 8.33 5.56
CA ILE A 124 -4.40 7.80 4.69
C ILE A 124 -4.82 6.64 3.79
N GLU A 125 -6.11 6.27 3.74
CA GLU A 125 -6.57 5.02 3.15
C GLU A 125 -6.19 4.86 1.67
N ARG A 126 -6.14 5.97 0.93
CA ARG A 126 -5.84 5.98 -0.51
C ARG A 126 -4.36 5.78 -0.75
N GLU A 127 -3.53 6.48 0.01
CA GLU A 127 -2.08 6.37 0.02
C GLU A 127 -1.65 4.97 0.47
N LEU A 128 -2.27 4.45 1.53
CA LEU A 128 -2.03 3.11 2.03
C LEU A 128 -2.39 2.05 0.98
N ALA A 129 -3.58 2.13 0.38
CA ALA A 129 -3.98 1.20 -0.68
C ALA A 129 -3.02 1.22 -1.87
N PHE A 130 -2.64 2.42 -2.33
CA PHE A 130 -1.72 2.53 -3.47
C PHE A 130 -0.30 2.08 -3.12
N GLY A 131 0.19 2.38 -1.92
CA GLY A 131 1.47 1.92 -1.39
C GLY A 131 1.57 0.40 -1.34
N LEU A 132 0.53 -0.25 -0.81
CA LEU A 132 0.44 -1.71 -0.79
C LEU A 132 0.37 -2.31 -2.21
N ALA A 133 -0.26 -1.62 -3.16
CA ALA A 133 -0.25 -2.02 -4.57
C ALA A 133 1.14 -1.89 -5.23
N LEU A 134 1.91 -0.85 -4.89
CA LEU A 134 3.31 -0.70 -5.33
C LEU A 134 4.17 -1.85 -4.81
N ARG A 135 4.10 -2.12 -3.51
CA ARG A 135 4.81 -3.23 -2.87
C ARG A 135 4.45 -4.58 -3.50
N SER A 136 3.15 -4.86 -3.62
CA SER A 136 2.68 -6.12 -4.19
C SER A 136 3.18 -6.33 -5.63
N ASN A 137 3.19 -5.28 -6.46
CA ASN A 137 3.70 -5.38 -7.82
C ASN A 137 5.22 -5.60 -7.86
N GLU A 138 5.98 -4.99 -6.93
CA GLU A 138 7.41 -5.22 -6.78
C GLU A 138 7.71 -6.68 -6.43
N ILE A 139 7.02 -7.24 -5.43
CA ILE A 139 7.16 -8.63 -5.02
C ILE A 139 6.85 -9.57 -6.19
N ALA A 140 5.74 -9.32 -6.90
CA ALA A 140 5.36 -10.12 -8.08
C ALA A 140 6.40 -10.01 -9.21
N ARG A 141 7.02 -8.84 -9.40
CA ARG A 141 8.08 -8.64 -10.39
C ARG A 141 9.33 -9.42 -10.02
N ASN A 142 9.77 -9.36 -8.76
CA ASN A 142 10.94 -10.08 -8.28
C ASN A 142 10.73 -11.59 -8.37
N PHE A 143 9.55 -12.09 -8.01
CA PHE A 143 9.20 -13.51 -8.17
C PHE A 143 9.27 -13.97 -9.63
N ARG A 144 8.71 -13.20 -10.57
CA ARG A 144 8.79 -13.49 -12.02
C ARG A 144 10.23 -13.44 -12.55
N GLN A 145 11.08 -12.58 -11.99
CA GLN A 145 12.50 -12.52 -12.36
C GLN A 145 13.26 -13.75 -11.84
N ALA A 146 13.02 -14.17 -10.60
CA ALA A 146 13.62 -15.37 -10.03
C ALA A 146 13.25 -16.64 -10.82
N ASP A 147 11.98 -16.79 -11.21
CA ASP A 147 11.48 -17.91 -12.01
C ASP A 147 12.12 -17.96 -13.41
N ARG A 148 12.45 -16.81 -13.99
CA ARG A 148 13.18 -16.73 -15.27
C ARG A 148 14.64 -17.12 -15.16
N VAL A 149 15.27 -16.89 -14.01
CA VAL A 149 16.69 -17.21 -13.77
C VAL A 149 16.86 -18.67 -13.37
N TYR A 150 15.86 -19.28 -12.75
CA TYR A 150 15.84 -20.70 -12.39
C TYR A 150 14.57 -21.37 -12.92
N PRO A 151 14.48 -21.64 -14.24
CA PRO A 151 13.33 -22.34 -14.81
C PRO A 151 13.36 -23.81 -14.35
N GLY A 152 12.71 -24.09 -13.23
CA GLY A 152 12.32 -25.43 -12.74
C GLY A 152 13.36 -26.55 -12.81
N THR A 153 13.99 -26.86 -11.67
CA THR A 153 14.11 -28.26 -11.26
C THR A 153 12.72 -28.75 -10.88
N ARG A 154 11.99 -29.27 -11.88
CA ARG A 154 10.83 -30.15 -11.66
C ARG A 154 11.21 -31.57 -12.00
#